data_AF-A0A7S6UHX1-F1
#
_entry.id   AF-A0A7S6UHX1-F1
#
_cell.length_a   1.000
_cell.length_b   1.000
_cell.length_c   1.000
_cell.angle_alpha   90.00
_cell.angle_beta   90.00
_cell.angle_gamma   90.00
#
_symmetry.space_group_name_H-M   'P 1'
#
loop_
_entity.id
_entity.type
_entity.pdbx_description
1 polymer ?
#
loop_
_entity_poly.entity_id
_entity_poly.type
_entity_poly.pdbx_seq_one_letter_code
_entity_poly.pdbx_strand_id
1 'polypeptide(L)'
;MTSLTKWLSVLGLVACLLVLVRPAAADAQRPAASAEPGGVVVLDIKGGIGPANRDYLVRGLQRAAEDSAAAVVLRIDTPGGLDAATRDINQAILASAVPVIGWVAPQGARAASAGTYVLYACHLAAMAPATALGAATPVQMGGAAPGRTRGHDPAAPAGSDEGADEAPASQSADPMSHKVVNDAVAYLRSLAELRGRDTGFAEAAVRDAATLSADQALQRHVVEIIADSLDSLLAQADGREVQLASGSVVLATRGASVKEMAPDWRSSLLAVLTNPSVAYILLLAGMYGLLLEGYSPGAVLPGVTGAICLLLALYALQVLPVNYAGVGLIALGVLLMGLEFSAPSFGALGIGGVLALVAGSLILFDTDVPGFGVPGQLILGIGVASALSFMGLVWLMARSRSRPVSASAGTMIGQRAIAMENFVGRGHVRIRGEVWQAECDLPVTRGQALQVQALDGLLLHVIPIGPVDAARAGKKGVPP
;
A
#
# COMPACT_ATOMS: atom_id res chain seq x y z
N MET A 1 21.26 -1.51 29.16
CA MET A 1 20.92 -0.13 28.73
C MET A 1 21.12 0.15 27.24
N THR A 2 21.81 -0.72 26.47
CA THR A 2 22.09 -0.52 25.03
C THR A 2 21.07 -1.16 24.08
N SER A 3 20.17 -2.04 24.56
CA SER A 3 19.05 -2.54 23.77
C SER A 3 17.89 -1.55 23.75
N LEU A 4 17.53 -0.99 24.91
CA LEU A 4 16.40 -0.06 25.06
C LEU A 4 16.51 1.17 24.13
N THR A 5 17.71 1.71 23.94
CA THR A 5 17.98 2.84 23.03
C THR A 5 17.90 2.48 21.54
N LYS A 6 18.13 1.22 21.17
CA LYS A 6 17.95 0.71 19.80
C LYS A 6 16.47 0.45 19.47
N TRP A 7 15.70 0.00 20.45
CA TRP A 7 14.24 -0.16 20.32
C TRP A 7 13.52 1.19 20.27
N LEU A 8 13.98 2.19 21.04
CA LEU A 8 13.46 3.56 20.99
C LEU A 8 13.74 4.28 19.65
N SER A 9 14.82 3.93 18.95
CA SER A 9 15.13 4.51 17.64
C SER A 9 14.34 3.86 16.50
N VAL A 10 14.02 2.57 16.59
CA VAL A 10 13.11 1.89 15.65
C VAL A 10 11.65 2.32 15.88
N LEU A 11 11.21 2.44 17.14
CA LEU A 11 9.91 3.03 17.49
C LEU A 11 9.81 4.50 17.09
N GLY A 12 10.89 5.28 17.20
CA GLY A 12 10.95 6.66 16.74
C GLY A 12 10.82 6.80 15.23
N LEU A 13 11.35 5.84 14.45
CA LEU A 13 11.25 5.87 12.98
C LEU A 13 9.86 5.44 12.49
N VAL A 14 9.21 4.48 13.17
CA VAL A 14 7.81 4.09 12.91
C VAL A 14 6.84 5.18 13.38
N ALA A 15 7.11 5.85 14.50
CA ALA A 15 6.35 7.00 14.96
C ALA A 15 6.53 8.22 14.02
N CYS A 16 7.73 8.47 13.48
CA CYS A 16 7.93 9.51 12.48
C CYS A 16 7.25 9.20 11.14
N LEU A 17 7.08 7.93 10.76
CA LEU A 17 6.30 7.56 9.58
C LEU A 17 4.78 7.73 9.83
N LEU A 18 4.30 7.49 11.05
CA LEU A 18 2.91 7.74 11.46
C LEU A 18 2.61 9.25 11.63
N VAL A 19 3.60 10.09 11.94
CA VAL A 19 3.45 11.55 12.08
C VAL A 19 3.42 12.29 10.72
N LEU A 20 3.74 11.62 9.61
CA LEU A 20 3.53 12.17 8.26
C LEU A 20 2.08 12.04 7.77
N VAL A 21 1.24 11.27 8.47
CA VAL A 21 -0.21 11.39 8.36
C VAL A 21 -0.63 12.41 9.42
N ARG A 22 -0.58 13.70 9.06
CA ARG A 22 -1.32 14.70 9.84
C ARG A 22 -2.77 14.20 9.90
N PRO A 23 -3.37 13.98 11.08
CA PRO A 23 -4.82 14.01 11.13
C PRO A 23 -5.17 15.41 10.62
N ALA A 24 -5.83 15.50 9.48
CA ALA A 24 -6.56 16.71 9.15
C ALA A 24 -7.35 17.04 10.42
N ALA A 25 -7.11 18.24 10.96
CA ALA A 25 -7.74 18.70 12.18
C ALA A 25 -9.18 18.21 12.17
N ALA A 26 -9.55 17.40 13.15
CA ALA A 26 -10.93 17.10 13.41
C ALA A 26 -11.58 18.46 13.68
N ASP A 27 -12.15 19.06 12.63
CA ASP A 27 -13.05 20.18 12.78
C ASP A 27 -14.11 19.67 13.73
N ALA A 28 -14.13 20.27 14.92
CA ALA A 28 -15.12 20.02 15.93
C ALA A 28 -16.49 20.03 15.24
N GLN A 29 -17.16 18.89 15.29
CA GLN A 29 -18.49 18.67 14.75
C GLN A 29 -19.39 19.81 15.22
N ARG A 30 -19.54 20.86 14.40
CA ARG A 30 -20.71 21.74 14.48
C ARG A 30 -21.88 20.80 14.20
N PRO A 31 -22.97 20.86 14.99
CA PRO A 31 -24.18 20.14 14.64
C PRO A 31 -24.48 20.48 13.19
N ALA A 32 -24.49 19.47 12.31
CA ALA A 32 -24.83 19.66 10.92
C ALA A 32 -26.20 20.32 10.92
N ALA A 33 -26.26 21.59 10.52
CA ALA A 33 -27.53 22.29 10.34
C ALA A 33 -28.39 21.37 9.47
N SER A 34 -29.52 20.92 10.00
CA SER A 34 -30.56 20.25 9.22
C SER A 34 -30.79 21.09 7.98
N ALA A 35 -30.85 20.47 6.80
CA ALA A 35 -31.24 21.24 5.62
C ALA A 35 -32.61 21.85 5.95
N GLU A 36 -32.79 23.14 5.65
CA GLU A 36 -34.16 23.66 5.69
C GLU A 36 -34.97 22.86 4.66
N PRO A 37 -36.21 22.45 5.00
CA PRO A 37 -37.07 21.72 4.07
C PRO A 37 -37.09 22.41 2.70
N GLY A 38 -36.82 21.67 1.63
CA GLY A 38 -36.72 22.23 0.27
C GLY A 38 -35.34 22.74 -0.16
N GLY A 39 -34.28 22.52 0.61
CA GLY A 39 -32.89 22.77 0.17
C GLY A 39 -32.38 21.77 -0.88
N VAL A 40 -31.24 22.07 -1.51
CA VAL A 40 -30.51 21.18 -2.41
C VAL A 40 -29.29 20.60 -1.71
N VAL A 41 -29.15 19.27 -1.76
CA VAL A 41 -27.99 18.56 -1.20
C VAL A 41 -26.97 18.29 -2.29
N VAL A 42 -25.69 18.58 -2.03
CA VAL A 42 -24.60 18.27 -2.98
C VAL A 42 -23.76 17.13 -2.42
N LEU A 43 -23.56 16.09 -3.24
CA LEU A 43 -22.69 14.95 -2.96
C LEU A 43 -21.56 14.87 -4.00
N ASP A 44 -20.33 14.68 -3.54
CA ASP A 44 -19.15 14.62 -4.40
C ASP A 44 -18.76 13.18 -4.76
N ILE A 45 -18.53 12.92 -6.05
CA ILE A 45 -17.89 11.71 -6.56
C ILE A 45 -16.54 12.12 -7.12
N LYS A 46 -15.46 11.92 -6.35
CA LYS A 46 -14.08 12.18 -6.79
C LYS A 46 -13.26 10.90 -6.83
N GLY A 47 -12.51 10.72 -7.90
CA GLY A 47 -11.63 9.57 -8.09
C GLY A 47 -12.41 8.27 -8.39
N GLY A 48 -11.80 7.13 -8.07
CA GLY A 48 -12.36 5.82 -8.39
C GLY A 48 -13.67 5.52 -7.65
N ILE A 49 -14.67 4.99 -8.35
CA ILE A 49 -15.92 4.50 -7.73
C ILE A 49 -15.64 3.15 -7.05
N GLY A 50 -15.81 3.10 -5.73
CA GLY A 50 -15.63 1.90 -4.91
C GLY A 50 -16.56 1.90 -3.71
N PRO A 51 -16.37 0.97 -2.75
CA PRO A 51 -17.31 0.80 -1.63
C PRO A 51 -17.47 2.02 -0.73
N ALA A 52 -16.41 2.83 -0.55
CA ALA A 52 -16.47 4.05 0.23
C ALA A 52 -17.42 5.09 -0.40
N ASN A 53 -17.28 5.34 -1.71
CA ASN A 53 -18.14 6.28 -2.44
C ASN A 53 -19.58 5.74 -2.49
N ARG A 54 -19.78 4.45 -2.73
CA ARG A 54 -21.10 3.81 -2.66
C ARG A 54 -21.78 4.06 -1.31
N ASP A 55 -21.08 3.77 -0.22
CA ASP A 55 -21.60 3.91 1.15
C ASP A 55 -21.96 5.37 1.48
N TYR A 56 -21.10 6.31 1.07
CA TYR A 56 -21.34 7.75 1.18
C TYR A 56 -22.57 8.22 0.37
N LEU A 57 -22.68 7.83 -0.90
CA LEU A 57 -23.75 8.27 -1.79
C LEU A 57 -25.11 7.70 -1.39
N VAL A 58 -25.17 6.41 -1.04
CA VAL A 58 -26.42 5.76 -0.60
C VAL A 58 -26.96 6.42 0.66
N ARG A 59 -26.08 6.68 1.65
CA ARG A 59 -26.48 7.42 2.86
C ARG A 59 -26.85 8.87 2.55
N GLY A 60 -26.12 9.53 1.66
CA GLY A 60 -26.42 10.90 1.24
C GLY A 60 -27.80 11.03 0.61
N LEU A 61 -28.19 10.09 -0.26
CA LEU A 61 -29.52 10.03 -0.86
C LEU A 61 -30.61 9.77 0.19
N GLN A 62 -30.39 8.82 1.11
CA GLN A 62 -31.32 8.55 2.21
C GLN A 62 -31.50 9.79 3.10
N ARG A 63 -30.39 10.46 3.43
CA ARG A 63 -30.44 11.66 4.27
C ARG A 63 -31.13 12.82 3.59
N ALA A 64 -30.90 13.01 2.29
CA ALA A 64 -31.60 14.02 1.50
C ALA A 64 -33.12 13.75 1.48
N ALA A 65 -33.54 12.49 1.43
CA ALA A 65 -34.94 12.11 1.54
C ALA A 65 -35.52 12.40 2.94
N GLU A 66 -34.80 12.04 4.02
CA GLU A 66 -35.18 12.37 5.40
C GLU A 66 -35.32 13.89 5.63
N ASP A 67 -34.39 14.66 5.08
CA ASP A 67 -34.37 16.11 5.18
C ASP A 67 -35.37 16.79 4.21
N SER A 68 -36.14 16.02 3.43
CA SER A 68 -37.09 16.53 2.42
C SER A 68 -36.45 17.55 1.46
N ALA A 69 -35.25 17.22 0.97
CA ALA A 69 -34.53 18.03 0.00
C ALA A 69 -35.31 18.15 -1.31
N ALA A 70 -35.26 19.30 -1.96
CA ALA A 70 -35.88 19.53 -3.27
C ALA A 70 -35.17 18.74 -4.38
N ALA A 71 -33.85 18.60 -4.28
CA ALA A 71 -33.04 17.79 -5.18
C ALA A 71 -31.70 17.41 -4.53
N VAL A 72 -31.06 16.40 -5.09
CA VAL A 72 -29.66 16.04 -4.86
C VAL A 72 -28.86 16.32 -6.12
N VAL A 73 -27.75 17.03 -5.99
CA VAL A 73 -26.73 17.18 -7.05
C VAL A 73 -25.58 16.23 -6.77
N LEU A 74 -25.32 15.30 -7.69
CA LEU A 74 -24.12 14.48 -7.71
C LEU A 74 -23.06 15.21 -8.54
N ARG A 75 -22.03 15.76 -7.91
CA ARG A 75 -20.89 16.41 -8.59
C ARG A 75 -19.86 15.33 -8.94
N ILE A 76 -19.66 15.07 -10.24
CA ILE A 76 -18.95 13.90 -10.75
C ILE A 76 -17.61 14.31 -11.37
N ASP A 77 -16.53 13.76 -10.82
CA ASP A 77 -15.19 13.73 -11.41
C ASP A 77 -14.55 12.36 -11.13
N THR A 78 -14.75 11.42 -12.07
CA THR A 78 -14.32 10.03 -11.92
C THR A 78 -13.73 9.47 -13.21
N PRO A 79 -12.59 8.76 -13.13
CA PRO A 79 -12.07 8.00 -14.25
C PRO A 79 -12.78 6.65 -14.44
N GLY A 80 -13.64 6.22 -13.50
CA GLY A 80 -14.24 4.89 -13.51
C GLY A 80 -14.26 4.24 -12.13
N GLY A 81 -14.50 2.93 -12.08
CA GLY A 81 -14.49 2.17 -10.83
C GLY A 81 -15.08 0.77 -10.95
N LEU A 82 -15.38 0.17 -9.80
CA LEU A 82 -15.85 -1.21 -9.71
C LEU A 82 -17.33 -1.32 -10.14
N ASP A 83 -17.62 -2.26 -11.05
CA ASP A 83 -18.97 -2.51 -11.58
C ASP A 83 -20.02 -2.71 -10.46
N ALA A 84 -19.70 -3.52 -9.44
CA ALA A 84 -20.61 -3.76 -8.32
C ALA A 84 -20.98 -2.46 -7.56
N ALA A 85 -20.01 -1.58 -7.31
CA ALA A 85 -20.27 -0.30 -6.64
C ALA A 85 -21.10 0.62 -7.55
N THR A 86 -20.83 0.64 -8.85
CA THR A 86 -21.58 1.41 -9.85
C THR A 86 -23.04 0.97 -9.92
N ARG A 87 -23.30 -0.35 -9.99
CA ARG A 87 -24.66 -0.89 -10.05
C ARG A 87 -25.45 -0.57 -8.78
N ASP A 88 -24.83 -0.70 -7.62
CA ASP A 88 -25.47 -0.35 -6.34
C ASP A 88 -25.81 1.15 -6.27
N ILE A 89 -24.92 2.03 -6.73
CA ILE A 89 -25.19 3.48 -6.82
C ILE A 89 -26.35 3.74 -7.78
N ASN A 90 -26.35 3.13 -8.96
CA ASN A 90 -27.40 3.31 -9.95
C ASN A 90 -28.76 2.83 -9.41
N GLN A 91 -28.80 1.68 -8.74
CA GLN A 91 -30.02 1.19 -8.09
C GLN A 91 -30.53 2.17 -7.03
N ALA A 92 -29.64 2.74 -6.23
CA ALA A 92 -30.01 3.75 -5.23
C ALA A 92 -30.54 5.04 -5.87
N ILE A 93 -29.97 5.48 -7.00
CA ILE A 93 -30.47 6.63 -7.77
C ILE A 93 -31.87 6.33 -8.32
N LEU A 94 -32.06 5.16 -8.92
CA LEU A 94 -33.35 4.76 -9.51
C LEU A 94 -34.46 4.60 -8.46
N ALA A 95 -34.10 4.15 -7.25
CA ALA A 95 -35.02 4.04 -6.12
C ALA A 95 -35.12 5.31 -5.26
N SER A 96 -34.44 6.40 -5.63
CA SER A 96 -34.40 7.62 -4.84
C SER A 96 -35.79 8.27 -4.76
N ALA A 97 -36.20 8.67 -3.54
CA ALA A 97 -37.41 9.45 -3.32
C ALA A 97 -37.23 10.94 -3.64
N VAL A 98 -35.99 11.39 -3.83
CA VAL A 98 -35.63 12.77 -4.16
C VAL A 98 -35.04 12.83 -5.57
N PRO A 99 -35.35 13.84 -6.39
CA PRO A 99 -34.71 14.05 -7.68
C PRO A 99 -33.18 14.10 -7.59
N VAL A 100 -32.52 13.43 -8.54
CA VAL A 100 -31.05 13.34 -8.59
C VAL A 100 -30.54 13.94 -9.89
N ILE A 101 -29.76 15.01 -9.78
CA ILE A 101 -29.12 15.74 -10.87
C ILE A 101 -27.63 15.33 -10.90
N GLY A 102 -27.20 14.62 -11.93
CA GLY A 102 -25.79 14.34 -12.16
C GLY A 102 -25.13 15.51 -12.87
N TRP A 103 -24.03 16.04 -12.33
CA TRP A 103 -23.30 17.16 -12.91
C TRP A 103 -21.80 16.84 -13.01
N VAL A 104 -21.30 16.68 -14.23
CA VAL A 104 -19.86 16.49 -14.48
C VAL A 104 -19.16 17.81 -14.29
N ALA A 105 -18.41 17.96 -13.20
CA ALA A 105 -17.83 19.22 -12.77
C ALA A 105 -16.71 19.01 -11.74
N PRO A 106 -15.77 19.98 -11.59
CA PRO A 106 -15.67 21.28 -12.27
C PRO A 106 -15.16 21.17 -13.72
N GLN A 107 -14.84 22.30 -14.36
CA GLN A 107 -14.18 22.30 -15.67
C GLN A 107 -12.91 21.43 -15.63
N GLY A 108 -12.68 20.62 -16.66
CA GLY A 108 -11.61 19.62 -16.71
C GLY A 108 -11.96 18.26 -16.06
N ALA A 109 -13.09 18.16 -15.36
CA ALA A 109 -13.58 16.90 -14.82
C ALA A 109 -14.08 15.97 -15.93
N ARG A 110 -14.27 14.71 -15.56
CA ARG A 110 -14.83 13.69 -16.45
C ARG A 110 -15.78 12.74 -15.75
N ALA A 111 -16.73 12.20 -16.51
CA ALA A 111 -17.53 11.04 -16.14
C ALA A 111 -17.16 9.89 -17.08
N ALA A 112 -16.00 9.25 -16.82
CA ALA A 112 -15.52 8.14 -17.63
C ALA A 112 -15.92 6.79 -17.03
N SER A 113 -16.04 5.77 -17.87
CA SER A 113 -16.33 4.39 -17.44
C SER A 113 -17.58 4.33 -16.54
N ALA A 114 -17.46 3.84 -15.31
CA ALA A 114 -18.50 3.84 -14.29
C ALA A 114 -19.23 5.19 -14.12
N GLY A 115 -18.53 6.32 -14.28
CA GLY A 115 -19.13 7.66 -14.21
C GLY A 115 -20.21 7.89 -15.26
N THR A 116 -20.05 7.32 -16.47
CA THR A 116 -21.06 7.38 -17.53
C THR A 116 -22.34 6.68 -17.10
N TYR A 117 -22.25 5.50 -16.50
CA TYR A 117 -23.41 4.76 -16.00
C TYR A 117 -24.14 5.52 -14.88
N VAL A 118 -23.39 6.13 -13.95
CA VAL A 118 -23.97 6.95 -12.87
C VAL A 118 -24.71 8.15 -13.43
N LEU A 119 -24.10 8.87 -14.38
CA LEU A 119 -24.74 10.01 -15.04
C LEU A 119 -26.01 9.57 -15.79
N TYR A 120 -25.97 8.44 -16.49
CA TYR A 120 -27.12 7.88 -17.21
C TYR A 120 -28.25 7.40 -16.29
N ALA A 121 -27.96 7.01 -15.04
CA ALA A 121 -28.99 6.67 -14.07
C ALA A 121 -29.71 7.91 -13.51
N CYS A 122 -29.04 9.07 -13.48
CA CYS A 122 -29.58 10.31 -12.92
C CYS A 122 -30.83 10.80 -13.66
N HIS A 123 -31.72 11.46 -12.90
CA HIS A 123 -32.99 12.01 -13.39
C HIS A 123 -32.77 13.18 -14.35
N LEU A 124 -31.74 13.98 -14.08
CA LEU A 124 -31.26 15.06 -14.93
C LEU A 124 -29.73 14.95 -15.01
N ALA A 125 -29.15 15.19 -16.17
CA ALA A 125 -27.73 15.12 -16.45
C ALA A 125 -27.23 16.47 -16.99
N ALA A 126 -26.11 16.90 -16.44
CA ALA A 126 -25.49 18.17 -16.76
C ALA A 126 -23.97 18.03 -16.85
N MET A 127 -23.36 18.96 -17.57
CA MET A 127 -21.90 19.03 -17.70
C MET A 127 -21.42 20.47 -17.55
N ALA A 128 -20.26 20.67 -16.93
CA ALA A 128 -19.55 21.93 -17.03
C ALA A 128 -18.83 22.04 -18.38
N PRO A 129 -18.54 23.26 -18.87
CA PRO A 129 -17.68 23.45 -20.04
C PRO A 129 -16.33 22.74 -19.85
N ALA A 130 -15.71 22.30 -20.96
CA ALA A 130 -14.44 21.59 -20.95
C ALA A 130 -14.42 20.32 -20.07
N THR A 131 -15.54 19.59 -20.01
CA THR A 131 -15.63 18.25 -19.42
C THR A 131 -15.90 17.19 -20.48
N ALA A 132 -15.68 15.92 -20.14
CA ALA A 132 -15.88 14.79 -21.04
C ALA A 132 -16.67 13.64 -20.37
N LEU A 133 -17.39 12.87 -21.18
CA LEU A 133 -18.07 11.63 -20.74
C LEU A 133 -17.84 10.48 -21.73
N GLY A 134 -18.09 9.24 -21.31
CA GLY A 134 -17.99 8.05 -22.17
C GLY A 134 -16.91 7.07 -21.72
N ALA A 135 -16.22 6.43 -22.67
CA ALA A 135 -15.21 5.39 -22.41
C ALA A 135 -15.72 4.33 -21.42
N ALA A 136 -16.89 3.75 -21.73
CA ALA A 136 -17.71 2.91 -20.86
C ALA A 136 -17.48 1.40 -21.05
N THR A 137 -16.43 1.01 -21.78
CA THR A 137 -16.05 -0.38 -22.02
C THR A 137 -15.60 -1.06 -20.71
N PRO A 138 -16.21 -2.18 -20.31
CA PRO A 138 -15.74 -2.94 -19.16
C PRO A 138 -14.39 -3.58 -19.44
N VAL A 139 -13.53 -3.60 -18.41
CA VAL A 139 -12.27 -4.34 -18.41
C VAL A 139 -12.33 -5.39 -17.31
N GLN A 140 -11.87 -6.61 -17.62
CA GLN A 140 -11.89 -7.70 -16.66
C GLN A 140 -10.65 -7.63 -15.77
N MET A 141 -10.84 -7.36 -14.48
CA MET A 141 -9.76 -7.27 -13.51
C MET A 141 -9.32 -8.69 -13.08
N GLY A 142 -8.02 -8.99 -13.19
CA GLY A 142 -7.43 -10.19 -12.56
C GLY A 142 -7.30 -11.45 -13.42
N GLY A 143 -7.12 -11.32 -14.74
CA GLY A 143 -6.77 -12.43 -15.62
C GLY A 143 -5.34 -12.33 -16.13
N ALA A 144 -4.36 -12.86 -15.39
CA ALA A 144 -3.08 -13.21 -16.01
C ALA A 144 -3.38 -14.33 -17.01
N ALA A 145 -3.43 -14.02 -18.31
CA ALA A 145 -3.33 -15.07 -19.32
C ALA A 145 -2.03 -15.84 -19.01
N PRO A 146 -2.08 -17.15 -18.70
CA PRO A 146 -0.86 -17.93 -18.55
C PRO A 146 -0.10 -17.77 -19.85
N GLY A 147 1.17 -17.36 -19.73
CA GLY A 147 2.03 -17.08 -20.86
C GLY A 147 1.84 -18.14 -21.93
N ARG A 148 1.64 -17.69 -23.17
CA ARG A 148 1.78 -18.55 -24.35
C ARG A 148 3.19 -19.10 -24.30
N THR A 149 3.38 -20.26 -23.67
CA THR A 149 4.44 -21.18 -24.01
C THR A 149 4.27 -21.39 -25.50
N ARG A 150 5.20 -20.83 -26.27
CA ARG A 150 5.38 -21.07 -27.69
C ARG A 150 5.68 -22.57 -27.81
N GLY A 151 4.61 -23.36 -27.84
CA GLY A 151 4.63 -24.80 -28.00
C GLY A 151 5.23 -25.08 -29.36
N HIS A 152 6.32 -25.81 -29.33
CA HIS A 152 7.07 -26.28 -30.47
C HIS A 152 6.22 -27.34 -31.19
N ASP A 153 5.57 -26.97 -32.30
CA ASP A 153 4.99 -27.96 -33.20
C ASP A 153 6.07 -28.45 -34.18
N PRO A 154 6.20 -29.78 -34.38
CA PRO A 154 7.22 -30.36 -35.21
C PRO A 154 6.92 -30.17 -36.70
N ALA A 155 8.00 -30.07 -37.48
CA ALA A 155 8.04 -29.81 -38.91
C ALA A 155 7.21 -30.78 -39.78
N ALA A 156 6.59 -30.25 -40.84
CA ALA A 156 6.67 -30.70 -42.25
C ALA A 156 5.67 -29.92 -43.15
N PRO A 157 5.82 -29.92 -44.49
CA PRO A 157 6.90 -29.32 -45.28
C PRO A 157 6.39 -28.23 -46.24
N ALA A 158 7.34 -27.55 -46.89
CA ALA A 158 7.14 -26.43 -47.81
C ALA A 158 6.29 -26.77 -49.05
N GLY A 159 5.43 -25.83 -49.43
CA GLY A 159 4.70 -25.76 -50.69
C GLY A 159 4.41 -24.29 -51.03
N SER A 160 4.60 -23.93 -52.29
CA SER A 160 4.84 -22.61 -52.86
C SER A 160 3.58 -21.81 -53.23
N ASP A 161 3.80 -20.48 -53.25
CA ASP A 161 3.24 -19.45 -54.14
C ASP A 161 1.83 -18.83 -53.96
N GLU A 162 1.90 -17.50 -53.89
CA GLU A 162 1.06 -16.44 -54.50
C GLU A 162 -0.35 -16.10 -53.95
N GLY A 163 -0.42 -14.89 -53.36
CA GLY A 163 -1.43 -13.88 -53.66
C GLY A 163 -2.81 -13.98 -52.99
N ALA A 164 -3.08 -13.11 -52.00
CA ALA A 164 -4.37 -12.43 -51.79
C ALA A 164 -4.35 -11.55 -50.52
N ASP A 165 -4.76 -10.30 -50.70
CA ASP A 165 -5.40 -9.39 -49.73
C ASP A 165 -5.04 -9.50 -48.24
N GLU A 166 -4.28 -8.52 -47.75
CA GLU A 166 -4.21 -8.17 -46.33
C GLU A 166 -5.57 -7.64 -45.85
N ALA A 167 -6.46 -8.56 -45.49
CA ALA A 167 -7.54 -8.27 -44.57
C ALA A 167 -6.94 -8.17 -43.14
N PRO A 168 -7.14 -7.08 -42.40
CA PRO A 168 -6.63 -6.98 -41.04
C PRO A 168 -7.36 -8.00 -40.16
N ALA A 169 -6.56 -8.82 -39.47
CA ALA A 169 -7.00 -9.87 -38.57
C ALA A 169 -7.99 -9.33 -37.52
N SER A 170 -9.28 -9.61 -37.72
CA SER A 170 -10.28 -9.47 -36.68
C SER A 170 -10.26 -10.69 -35.78
N GLN A 171 -9.97 -10.42 -34.51
CA GLN A 171 -10.71 -10.91 -33.36
C GLN A 171 -10.97 -12.43 -33.27
N SER A 172 -10.25 -13.07 -32.35
CA SER A 172 -10.91 -13.97 -31.40
C SER A 172 -10.88 -13.32 -30.02
N ALA A 173 -11.72 -12.31 -29.85
CA ALA A 173 -12.09 -11.88 -28.51
C ALA A 173 -12.72 -13.09 -27.79
N ASP A 174 -12.23 -13.38 -26.60
CA ASP A 174 -12.70 -14.46 -25.74
C ASP A 174 -14.24 -14.46 -25.65
N PRO A 175 -14.95 -15.60 -25.82
CA PRO A 175 -16.40 -15.68 -25.63
C PRO A 175 -16.90 -15.03 -24.33
N MET A 176 -16.06 -14.98 -23.29
CA MET A 176 -16.38 -14.28 -22.05
C MET A 176 -16.38 -12.76 -22.19
N SER A 177 -15.40 -12.17 -22.89
CA SER A 177 -15.32 -10.71 -23.07
C SER A 177 -16.50 -10.19 -23.91
N HIS A 178 -16.93 -10.96 -24.92
CA HIS A 178 -18.15 -10.64 -25.66
C HIS A 178 -19.40 -10.61 -24.78
N LYS A 179 -19.54 -11.53 -23.82
CA LYS A 179 -20.67 -11.55 -22.88
C LYS A 179 -20.67 -10.32 -21.98
N VAL A 180 -19.52 -9.96 -21.42
CA VAL A 180 -19.37 -8.80 -20.54
C VAL A 180 -19.68 -7.50 -21.30
N VAL A 181 -19.15 -7.34 -22.52
CA VAL A 181 -19.44 -6.16 -23.36
C VAL A 181 -20.92 -6.10 -23.73
N ASN A 182 -21.54 -7.22 -24.11
CA ASN A 182 -22.95 -7.22 -24.47
C ASN A 182 -23.87 -6.93 -23.27
N ASP A 183 -23.57 -7.43 -22.08
CA ASP A 183 -24.29 -7.08 -20.85
C ASP A 183 -24.18 -5.59 -20.54
N ALA A 184 -22.97 -5.04 -20.62
CA ALA A 184 -22.70 -3.62 -20.41
C ALA A 184 -23.43 -2.71 -21.42
N VAL A 185 -23.44 -3.09 -22.71
CA VAL A 185 -24.21 -2.41 -23.75
C VAL A 185 -25.70 -2.44 -23.42
N ALA A 186 -26.25 -3.61 -23.10
CA ALA A 186 -27.65 -3.75 -22.73
C ALA A 186 -28.00 -2.87 -21.52
N TYR A 187 -27.13 -2.87 -20.51
CA TYR A 187 -27.33 -2.09 -19.30
C TYR A 187 -27.32 -0.58 -19.58
N LEU A 188 -26.27 -0.04 -20.22
CA LEU A 188 -26.20 1.40 -20.47
C LEU A 188 -27.29 1.88 -21.42
N ARG A 189 -27.63 1.09 -22.44
CA ARG A 189 -28.76 1.37 -23.33
C ARG A 189 -30.09 1.40 -22.58
N SER A 190 -30.33 0.47 -21.66
CA SER A 190 -31.57 0.46 -20.86
C SER A 190 -31.71 1.71 -19.98
N LEU A 191 -30.61 2.22 -19.41
CA LEU A 191 -30.60 3.50 -18.68
C LEU A 191 -30.86 4.68 -19.62
N ALA A 192 -30.28 4.63 -20.83
CA ALA A 192 -30.50 5.65 -21.85
C ALA A 192 -31.98 5.72 -22.26
N GLU A 193 -32.59 4.57 -22.57
CA GLU A 193 -34.01 4.45 -22.93
C GLU A 193 -34.92 4.94 -21.80
N LEU A 194 -34.63 4.54 -20.56
CA LEU A 194 -35.38 4.98 -19.38
C LEU A 194 -35.37 6.50 -19.20
N ARG A 195 -34.28 7.18 -19.59
CA ARG A 195 -34.10 8.62 -19.42
C ARG A 195 -34.27 9.42 -20.71
N GLY A 196 -34.63 8.77 -21.82
CA GLY A 196 -34.78 9.42 -23.13
C GLY A 196 -33.47 9.99 -23.71
N ARG A 197 -32.32 9.38 -23.37
CA ARG A 197 -30.98 9.78 -23.84
C ARG A 197 -30.55 8.98 -25.07
N ASP A 198 -29.54 9.46 -25.79
CA ASP A 198 -29.02 8.81 -27.01
C ASP A 198 -28.50 7.39 -26.75
N THR A 199 -29.31 6.41 -27.16
CA THR A 199 -29.03 4.98 -27.05
C THR A 199 -27.90 4.53 -27.99
N GLY A 200 -27.69 5.24 -29.09
CA GLY A 200 -26.62 4.97 -30.05
C GLY A 200 -25.27 5.38 -29.48
N PHE A 201 -25.19 6.53 -28.81
CA PHE A 201 -24.01 6.90 -28.04
C PHE A 201 -23.80 5.96 -26.85
N ALA A 202 -24.85 5.58 -26.12
CA ALA A 202 -24.74 4.60 -25.03
C ALA A 202 -24.08 3.30 -25.50
N GLU A 203 -24.44 2.80 -26.69
CA GLU A 203 -23.80 1.63 -27.27
C GLU A 203 -22.35 1.89 -27.69
N ALA A 204 -22.09 2.97 -28.44
CA ALA A 204 -20.75 3.32 -28.91
C ALA A 204 -19.77 3.62 -27.75
N ALA A 205 -20.26 4.18 -26.65
CA ALA A 205 -19.47 4.43 -25.44
C ALA A 205 -18.93 3.12 -24.83
N VAL A 206 -19.68 2.02 -24.97
CA VAL A 206 -19.28 0.70 -24.46
C VAL A 206 -18.50 -0.11 -25.49
N ARG A 207 -18.96 -0.18 -26.75
CA ARG A 207 -18.32 -1.00 -27.80
C ARG A 207 -17.04 -0.38 -28.33
N ASP A 208 -17.04 0.92 -28.56
CA ASP A 208 -15.98 1.64 -29.26
C ASP A 208 -15.19 2.57 -28.33
N ALA A 209 -15.47 2.52 -27.02
CA ALA A 209 -14.94 3.44 -26.02
C ALA A 209 -15.16 4.92 -26.38
N ALA A 210 -16.24 5.23 -27.10
CA ALA A 210 -16.53 6.59 -27.58
C ALA A 210 -16.65 7.59 -26.42
N THR A 211 -16.21 8.82 -26.66
CA THR A 211 -16.28 9.93 -25.71
C THR A 211 -16.90 11.16 -26.36
N LEU A 212 -17.54 12.02 -25.57
CA LEU A 212 -18.11 13.30 -26.01
C LEU A 212 -17.64 14.43 -25.11
N SER A 213 -17.44 15.61 -25.69
CA SER A 213 -17.37 16.87 -24.96
C SER A 213 -18.75 17.31 -24.48
N ALA A 214 -18.80 18.26 -23.53
CA ALA A 214 -20.06 18.85 -23.04
C ALA A 214 -20.98 19.35 -24.18
N ASP A 215 -20.45 20.06 -25.17
CA ASP A 215 -21.23 20.58 -26.30
C ASP A 215 -21.81 19.47 -27.18
N GLN A 216 -21.00 18.45 -27.49
CA GLN A 216 -21.45 17.31 -28.28
C GLN A 216 -22.48 16.47 -27.52
N ALA A 217 -22.31 16.32 -26.21
CA ALA A 217 -23.24 15.62 -25.35
C ALA A 217 -24.61 16.31 -25.31
N LEU A 218 -24.65 17.64 -25.25
CA LEU A 218 -25.90 18.40 -25.33
C LEU A 218 -26.55 18.26 -26.71
N GLN A 219 -25.78 18.41 -27.79
CA GLN A 219 -26.29 18.29 -29.17
C GLN A 219 -26.87 16.91 -29.47
N ARG A 220 -26.29 15.86 -28.88
CA ARG A 220 -26.75 14.47 -29.03
C ARG A 220 -27.81 14.08 -28.00
N HIS A 221 -28.31 14.99 -27.16
CA HIS A 221 -29.26 14.65 -26.10
C HIS A 221 -28.76 13.55 -25.14
N VAL A 222 -27.46 13.54 -24.85
CA VAL A 222 -26.85 12.71 -23.81
C VAL A 222 -26.97 13.39 -22.45
N VAL A 223 -26.92 14.73 -22.42
CA VAL A 223 -27.15 15.56 -21.24
C VAL A 223 -28.12 16.68 -21.60
N GLU A 224 -28.83 17.23 -20.62
CA GLU A 224 -29.88 18.22 -20.85
C GLU A 224 -29.44 19.66 -20.53
N ILE A 225 -28.31 19.83 -19.82
CA ILE A 225 -27.80 21.13 -19.36
C ILE A 225 -26.27 21.22 -19.52
N ILE A 226 -25.80 22.40 -19.93
CA ILE A 226 -24.40 22.83 -19.74
C ILE A 226 -24.39 23.98 -18.73
N ALA A 227 -23.65 23.83 -17.63
CA ALA A 227 -23.60 24.79 -16.55
C ALA A 227 -22.17 24.93 -15.99
N ASP A 228 -21.66 26.16 -15.95
CA ASP A 228 -20.31 26.49 -15.48
C ASP A 228 -20.17 26.53 -13.95
N SER A 229 -21.30 26.62 -13.26
CA SER A 229 -21.40 26.82 -11.82
C SER A 229 -22.65 26.14 -11.28
N LEU A 230 -22.65 25.86 -9.98
CA LEU A 230 -23.80 25.26 -9.31
C LEU A 230 -25.04 26.16 -9.40
N ASP A 231 -24.88 27.46 -9.22
CA ASP A 231 -25.99 28.41 -9.33
C ASP A 231 -26.62 28.41 -10.72
N SER A 232 -25.79 28.37 -11.78
CA SER A 232 -26.25 28.24 -13.16
C SER A 232 -26.97 26.92 -13.40
N LEU A 233 -26.45 25.80 -12.87
CA LEU A 233 -27.09 24.49 -12.94
C LEU A 233 -28.48 24.53 -12.30
N LEU A 234 -28.58 25.02 -11.06
CA LEU A 234 -29.83 25.07 -10.31
C LEU A 234 -30.84 26.01 -10.95
N ALA A 235 -30.39 27.12 -11.55
CA ALA A 235 -31.26 28.05 -12.28
C ALA A 235 -31.82 27.44 -13.58
N GLN A 236 -31.05 26.60 -14.28
CA GLN A 236 -31.45 25.92 -15.53
C GLN A 236 -32.23 24.62 -15.30
N ALA A 237 -32.03 23.98 -14.14
CA ALA A 237 -32.79 22.80 -13.72
C ALA A 237 -34.18 23.16 -13.19
N ASP A 238 -34.35 24.37 -12.67
CA ASP A 238 -35.60 24.86 -12.10
C ASP A 238 -36.76 24.82 -13.10
N GLY A 239 -37.91 24.32 -12.66
CA GLY A 239 -39.11 24.18 -13.47
C GLY A 239 -39.11 22.98 -14.42
N ARG A 240 -38.03 22.19 -14.50
CA ARG A 240 -38.02 20.95 -15.30
C ARG A 240 -38.74 19.83 -14.59
N GLU A 241 -39.44 19.02 -15.36
CA GLU A 241 -40.15 17.83 -14.89
C GLU A 241 -39.23 16.60 -14.98
N VAL A 242 -39.19 15.81 -13.91
CA VAL A 242 -38.42 14.56 -13.84
C VAL A 242 -39.25 13.40 -13.31
N GLN A 243 -39.01 12.21 -13.85
CA GLN A 243 -39.76 11.01 -13.49
C GLN A 243 -39.08 10.24 -12.34
N LEU A 244 -39.71 10.26 -11.16
CA LEU A 244 -39.37 9.40 -10.03
C LEU A 244 -40.20 8.11 -10.04
N ALA A 245 -39.82 7.16 -9.18
CA ALA A 245 -40.61 5.95 -8.94
C ALA A 245 -42.01 6.25 -8.37
N SER A 246 -42.16 7.33 -7.61
CA SER A 246 -43.42 7.78 -7.03
C SER A 246 -44.30 8.58 -8.00
N GLY A 247 -43.78 8.97 -9.16
CA GLY A 247 -44.47 9.82 -10.12
C GLY A 247 -43.59 10.94 -10.64
N SER A 248 -44.22 11.84 -11.41
CA SER A 248 -43.52 12.98 -11.99
C SER A 248 -43.42 14.14 -10.99
N VAL A 249 -42.25 14.77 -10.90
CA VAL A 249 -41.95 15.88 -9.98
C VAL A 249 -41.31 17.02 -10.74
N VAL A 250 -41.76 18.25 -10.47
CA VAL A 250 -41.14 19.48 -11.00
C VAL A 250 -40.06 19.95 -10.05
N LEU A 251 -38.86 20.20 -10.58
CA LEU A 251 -37.71 20.68 -9.81
C LEU A 251 -37.92 22.13 -9.36
N ALA A 252 -37.82 22.36 -8.04
CA ALA A 252 -37.80 23.69 -7.44
C ALA A 252 -36.41 23.94 -6.86
N THR A 253 -35.49 24.41 -7.71
CA THR A 253 -34.05 24.51 -7.40
C THR A 253 -33.54 25.93 -7.38
N ARG A 254 -34.25 26.89 -7.98
CA ARG A 254 -33.82 28.29 -8.04
C ARG A 254 -33.89 28.95 -6.67
N GLY A 255 -32.77 29.48 -6.20
CA GLY A 255 -32.68 30.14 -4.90
C GLY A 255 -32.79 29.18 -3.70
N ALA A 256 -32.76 27.86 -3.93
CA ALA A 256 -32.75 26.88 -2.87
C ALA A 256 -31.45 26.96 -2.05
N SER A 257 -31.54 26.72 -0.75
CA SER A 257 -30.35 26.64 0.10
C SER A 257 -29.51 25.43 -0.30
N VAL A 258 -28.20 25.63 -0.52
CA VAL A 258 -27.28 24.55 -0.91
C VAL A 258 -26.56 24.04 0.33
N LYS A 259 -26.63 22.72 0.55
CA LYS A 259 -25.87 22.02 1.60
C LYS A 259 -24.94 21.00 0.98
N GLU A 260 -23.64 21.28 1.01
CA GLU A 260 -22.63 20.27 0.68
C GLU A 260 -22.49 19.29 1.85
N MET A 261 -22.69 18.00 1.57
CA MET A 261 -22.48 16.96 2.57
C MET A 261 -21.08 16.37 2.40
N ALA A 262 -20.19 16.63 3.35
CA ALA A 262 -18.87 15.99 3.36
C ALA A 262 -18.97 14.50 3.70
N PRO A 263 -18.02 13.65 3.24
CA PRO A 263 -17.92 12.27 3.69
C PRO A 263 -17.78 12.18 5.20
N ASP A 264 -18.51 11.26 5.83
CA ASP A 264 -18.41 11.01 7.26
C ASP A 264 -17.11 10.27 7.63
N TRP A 265 -16.82 10.13 8.93
CA TRP A 265 -15.61 9.44 9.40
C TRP A 265 -15.53 7.99 8.91
N ARG A 266 -16.69 7.34 8.72
CA ARG A 266 -16.78 5.96 8.26
C ARG A 266 -16.41 5.86 6.79
N SER A 267 -17.00 6.68 5.92
CA SER A 267 -16.63 6.79 4.51
C SER A 267 -15.18 7.20 4.35
N SER A 268 -14.67 8.08 5.21
CA SER A 268 -13.26 8.48 5.23
C SER A 268 -12.34 7.31 5.58
N LEU A 269 -12.67 6.53 6.63
CA LEU A 269 -11.93 5.32 7.00
C LEU A 269 -11.96 4.28 5.89
N LEU A 270 -13.13 4.04 5.30
CA LEU A 270 -13.27 3.12 4.18
C LEU A 270 -12.44 3.59 2.99
N ALA A 271 -12.47 4.87 2.64
CA ALA A 271 -11.68 5.44 1.55
C ALA A 271 -10.17 5.26 1.77
N VAL A 272 -9.70 5.44 3.01
CA VAL A 272 -8.30 5.18 3.38
C VAL A 272 -7.96 3.70 3.24
N LEU A 273 -8.80 2.80 3.74
CA LEU A 273 -8.56 1.35 3.64
C LEU A 273 -8.63 0.85 2.19
N THR A 274 -9.51 1.42 1.37
CA THR A 274 -9.62 1.08 -0.06
C THR A 274 -8.64 1.85 -0.94
N ASN A 275 -7.67 2.56 -0.37
CA ASN A 275 -6.61 3.18 -1.15
C ASN A 275 -5.51 2.14 -1.44
N PRO A 276 -5.16 1.86 -2.71
CA PRO A 276 -4.13 0.88 -3.06
C PRO A 276 -2.78 1.10 -2.37
N SER A 277 -2.37 2.36 -2.20
CA SER A 277 -1.10 2.71 -1.56
C SER A 277 -1.13 2.41 -0.06
N VAL A 278 -2.26 2.67 0.61
CA VAL A 278 -2.42 2.35 2.03
C VAL A 278 -2.52 0.84 2.23
N ALA A 279 -3.30 0.14 1.41
CA ALA A 279 -3.38 -1.31 1.42
C ALA A 279 -2.01 -1.96 1.23
N TYR A 280 -1.20 -1.44 0.30
CA TYR A 280 0.17 -1.88 0.07
C TYR A 280 1.10 -1.64 1.27
N ILE A 281 1.05 -0.45 1.88
CA ILE A 281 1.84 -0.14 3.09
C ILE A 281 1.41 -1.05 4.25
N LEU A 282 0.12 -1.27 4.45
CA LEU A 282 -0.41 -2.17 5.47
C LEU A 282 0.03 -3.62 5.23
N LEU A 283 0.02 -4.08 3.98
CA LEU A 283 0.52 -5.40 3.60
C LEU A 283 1.99 -5.55 4.02
N LEU A 284 2.84 -4.62 3.61
CA LEU A 284 4.27 -4.65 3.93
C LEU A 284 4.54 -4.51 5.43
N ALA A 285 3.89 -3.56 6.10
CA ALA A 285 4.02 -3.38 7.54
C ALA A 285 3.57 -4.65 8.29
N GLY A 286 2.50 -5.29 7.81
CA GLY A 286 2.01 -6.56 8.33
C GLY A 286 3.03 -7.68 8.21
N MET A 287 3.57 -7.85 7.01
CA MET A 287 4.59 -8.86 6.71
C MET A 287 5.90 -8.63 7.47
N TYR A 288 6.41 -7.40 7.50
CA TYR A 288 7.62 -7.07 8.27
C TYR A 288 7.41 -7.19 9.77
N GLY A 289 6.22 -6.84 10.30
CA GLY A 289 5.90 -6.99 11.72
C GLY A 289 5.96 -8.45 12.18
N LEU A 290 5.37 -9.36 11.41
CA LEU A 290 5.44 -10.81 11.66
C LEU A 290 6.87 -11.34 11.53
N LEU A 291 7.61 -10.88 10.52
CA LEU A 291 9.01 -11.23 10.34
C LEU A 291 9.87 -10.80 11.54
N LEU A 292 9.67 -9.60 12.08
CA LEU A 292 10.39 -9.09 13.25
C LEU A 292 10.06 -9.86 14.54
N GLU A 293 8.80 -10.26 14.74
CA GLU A 293 8.41 -11.14 15.85
C GLU A 293 9.14 -12.48 15.78
N GLY A 294 9.26 -13.06 14.57
CA GLY A 294 10.03 -14.28 14.33
C GLY A 294 11.50 -14.17 14.72
N TYR A 295 12.14 -13.01 14.53
CA TYR A 295 13.54 -12.78 14.92
C TYR A 295 13.76 -12.41 16.39
N SER A 296 12.76 -11.80 17.01
CA SER A 296 12.84 -11.37 18.40
C SER A 296 11.76 -12.07 19.23
N PRO A 297 11.90 -13.38 19.51
CA PRO A 297 10.96 -14.11 20.35
C PRO A 297 10.75 -13.36 21.67
N GLY A 298 9.48 -13.02 21.97
CA GLY A 298 9.10 -12.24 23.16
C GLY A 298 8.78 -10.75 22.88
N ALA A 299 9.05 -10.25 21.67
CA ALA A 299 8.54 -8.95 21.23
C ALA A 299 7.10 -9.13 20.67
N VAL A 300 6.11 -9.18 21.57
CA VAL A 300 4.68 -9.38 21.22
C VAL A 300 4.13 -8.21 20.37
N LEU A 301 4.64 -7.00 20.58
CA LEU A 301 4.09 -5.79 19.98
C LEU A 301 4.26 -5.71 18.44
N PRO A 302 5.43 -5.99 17.84
CA PRO A 302 5.57 -6.10 16.38
C PRO A 302 4.67 -7.16 15.75
N GLY A 303 4.50 -8.28 16.45
CA GLY A 303 3.66 -9.40 16.02
C GLY A 303 2.19 -9.06 15.91
N VAL A 304 1.62 -8.58 17.02
CA VAL A 304 0.22 -8.15 17.08
C VAL A 304 -0.05 -7.02 16.10
N THR A 305 0.83 -6.01 16.05
CA THR A 305 0.69 -4.89 15.12
C THR A 305 0.76 -5.37 13.67
N GLY A 306 1.71 -6.27 13.37
CA GLY A 306 1.86 -6.89 12.06
C GLY A 306 0.62 -7.70 11.65
N ALA A 307 0.08 -8.51 12.55
CA ALA A 307 -1.13 -9.29 12.30
C ALA A 307 -2.34 -8.39 12.01
N ILE A 308 -2.55 -7.31 12.78
CA ILE A 308 -3.65 -6.35 12.55
C ILE A 308 -3.47 -5.67 11.19
N CYS A 309 -2.28 -5.16 10.89
CA CYS A 309 -1.98 -4.53 9.59
C CYS A 309 -2.21 -5.51 8.44
N LEU A 310 -1.79 -6.77 8.58
CA LEU A 310 -1.97 -7.80 7.56
C LEU A 310 -3.45 -8.14 7.35
N LEU A 311 -4.25 -8.27 8.41
CA LEU A 311 -5.69 -8.51 8.30
C LEU A 311 -6.43 -7.35 7.61
N LEU A 312 -6.08 -6.12 7.96
CA LEU A 312 -6.63 -4.92 7.30
C LEU A 312 -6.21 -4.85 5.83
N ALA A 313 -4.96 -5.19 5.53
CA ALA A 313 -4.49 -5.29 4.16
C ALA A 313 -5.28 -6.35 3.39
N LEU A 314 -5.41 -7.57 3.91
CA LEU A 314 -6.17 -8.65 3.28
C LEU A 314 -7.63 -8.26 3.00
N TYR A 315 -8.29 -7.54 3.93
CA TYR A 315 -9.62 -6.99 3.69
C TYR A 315 -9.63 -5.97 2.52
N ALA A 316 -8.66 -5.08 2.46
CA ALA A 316 -8.53 -4.13 1.35
C ALA A 316 -8.25 -4.84 0.02
N LEU A 317 -7.40 -5.88 0.02
CA LEU A 317 -7.11 -6.69 -1.17
C LEU A 317 -8.35 -7.46 -1.65
N GLN A 318 -9.30 -7.82 -0.78
CA GLN A 318 -10.56 -8.42 -1.24
C GLN A 318 -11.42 -7.46 -2.07
N VAL A 319 -11.32 -6.16 -1.79
CA VAL A 319 -12.10 -5.10 -2.45
C VAL A 319 -11.40 -4.57 -3.70
N LEU A 320 -10.06 -4.58 -3.70
CA LEU A 320 -9.24 -4.02 -4.76
C LEU A 320 -8.92 -5.04 -5.86
N PRO A 321 -8.64 -4.58 -7.09
CA PRO A 321 -8.24 -5.46 -8.18
C PRO A 321 -6.78 -5.89 -8.04
N VAL A 322 -6.55 -6.87 -7.16
CA VAL A 322 -5.23 -7.44 -6.91
C VAL A 322 -4.93 -8.62 -7.81
N ASN A 323 -3.67 -8.70 -8.22
CA ASN A 323 -3.07 -9.91 -8.74
C ASN A 323 -2.43 -10.72 -7.60
N TYR A 324 -2.99 -11.89 -7.33
CA TYR A 324 -2.47 -12.79 -6.29
C TYR A 324 -1.04 -13.27 -6.53
N ALA A 325 -0.57 -13.29 -7.79
CA ALA A 325 0.84 -13.56 -8.08
C ALA A 325 1.76 -12.47 -7.51
N GLY A 326 1.35 -11.20 -7.58
CA GLY A 326 2.05 -10.07 -6.98
C GLY A 326 2.12 -10.19 -5.45
N VAL A 327 0.99 -10.55 -4.81
CA VAL A 327 0.93 -10.82 -3.36
C VAL A 327 1.89 -11.95 -2.98
N GLY A 328 1.86 -13.06 -3.71
CA GLY A 328 2.74 -14.21 -3.47
C GLY A 328 4.22 -13.86 -3.64
N LEU A 329 4.56 -13.03 -4.63
CA LEU A 329 5.93 -12.64 -4.90
C LEU A 329 6.46 -11.63 -3.85
N ILE A 330 5.62 -10.71 -3.38
CA ILE A 330 5.94 -9.86 -2.21
C ILE A 330 6.18 -10.73 -0.99
N ALA A 331 5.30 -11.70 -0.74
CA ALA A 331 5.41 -12.56 0.42
C ALA A 331 6.69 -13.41 0.41
N LEU A 332 7.00 -13.98 -0.76
CA LEU A 332 8.25 -14.67 -1.01
C LEU A 332 9.45 -13.73 -0.82
N GLY A 333 9.37 -12.49 -1.33
CA GLY A 333 10.42 -11.49 -1.20
C GLY A 333 10.77 -11.18 0.26
N VAL A 334 9.77 -10.87 1.08
CA VAL A 334 9.94 -10.61 2.51
C VAL A 334 10.48 -11.86 3.23
N LEU A 335 9.96 -13.05 2.90
CA LEU A 335 10.43 -14.31 3.48
C LEU A 335 11.92 -14.57 3.14
N LEU A 336 12.32 -14.43 1.87
CA LEU A 336 13.71 -14.63 1.43
C LEU A 336 14.67 -13.63 2.10
N MET A 337 14.26 -12.37 2.21
CA MET A 337 15.01 -11.37 2.98
C MET A 337 15.19 -11.79 4.43
N GLY A 338 14.18 -12.43 5.03
CA GLY A 338 14.30 -13.03 6.35
C GLY A 338 15.24 -14.24 6.38
N LEU A 339 15.07 -15.22 5.49
CA LEU A 339 15.85 -16.46 5.54
C LEU A 339 17.37 -16.23 5.46
N GLU A 340 17.81 -15.15 4.80
CA GLU A 340 19.21 -14.72 4.79
C GLU A 340 19.81 -14.53 6.20
N PHE A 341 19.00 -14.17 7.20
CA PHE A 341 19.48 -14.02 8.58
C PHE A 341 19.81 -15.36 9.24
N SER A 342 19.01 -16.39 8.95
CA SER A 342 19.19 -17.73 9.54
C SER A 342 20.25 -18.53 8.79
N ALA A 343 20.31 -18.37 7.47
CA ALA A 343 21.29 -18.99 6.60
C ALA A 343 22.00 -17.90 5.77
N PRO A 344 23.06 -17.26 6.31
CA PRO A 344 23.80 -16.21 5.60
C PRO A 344 24.37 -16.76 4.29
N SER A 345 23.73 -16.41 3.17
CA SER A 345 24.03 -16.90 1.83
C SER A 345 24.92 -15.92 1.04
N PHE A 346 25.69 -15.10 1.77
CA PHE A 346 26.45 -13.96 1.22
C PHE A 346 25.58 -12.91 0.52
N GLY A 347 24.33 -12.77 0.94
CA GLY A 347 23.38 -11.79 0.43
C GLY A 347 22.60 -12.23 -0.80
N ALA A 348 22.76 -13.46 -1.29
CA ALA A 348 22.02 -13.95 -2.45
C ALA A 348 20.49 -14.02 -2.20
N LEU A 349 20.06 -14.60 -1.06
CA LEU A 349 18.64 -14.64 -0.70
C LEU A 349 18.09 -13.24 -0.42
N GLY A 350 18.88 -12.36 0.19
CA GLY A 350 18.48 -10.98 0.46
C GLY A 350 18.27 -10.15 -0.82
N ILE A 351 19.20 -10.21 -1.78
CA ILE A 351 19.06 -9.51 -3.07
C ILE A 351 17.89 -10.11 -3.87
N GLY A 352 17.80 -11.44 -3.94
CA GLY A 352 16.67 -12.13 -4.57
C GLY A 352 15.32 -11.73 -3.93
N GLY A 353 15.31 -11.58 -2.61
CA GLY A 353 14.14 -11.13 -1.86
C GLY A 353 13.73 -9.70 -2.19
N VAL A 354 14.68 -8.76 -2.30
CA VAL A 354 14.40 -7.37 -2.73
C VAL A 354 13.89 -7.33 -4.18
N LEU A 355 14.47 -8.13 -5.08
CA LEU A 355 14.01 -8.20 -6.47
C LEU A 355 12.59 -8.77 -6.57
N ALA A 356 12.31 -9.85 -5.83
CA ALA A 356 10.97 -10.43 -5.74
C ALA A 356 9.96 -9.44 -5.14
N LEU A 357 10.36 -8.71 -4.08
CA LEU A 357 9.54 -7.66 -3.49
C LEU A 357 9.17 -6.60 -4.53
N VAL A 358 10.15 -6.02 -5.23
CA VAL A 358 9.91 -4.97 -6.24
C VAL A 358 9.07 -5.48 -7.39
N ALA A 359 9.40 -6.65 -7.95
CA ALA A 359 8.63 -7.24 -9.04
C ALA A 359 7.19 -7.57 -8.60
N GLY A 360 7.00 -8.07 -7.38
CA GLY A 360 5.69 -8.38 -6.82
C GLY A 360 4.85 -7.13 -6.63
N SER A 361 5.47 -6.04 -6.15
CA SER A 361 4.82 -4.74 -5.97
C SER A 361 4.41 -4.08 -7.28
N LEU A 362 5.17 -4.26 -8.36
CA LEU A 362 4.79 -3.77 -9.70
C LEU A 362 3.60 -4.53 -10.28
N ILE A 363 3.46 -5.82 -9.95
CA ILE A 363 2.39 -6.70 -10.45
C ILE A 363 1.15 -6.67 -9.55
N LEU A 364 1.29 -6.21 -8.30
CA LEU A 364 0.29 -6.36 -7.24
C LEU A 364 -1.10 -5.83 -7.61
N PHE A 365 -1.18 -4.65 -8.22
CA PHE A 365 -2.45 -4.04 -8.62
C PHE A 365 -2.55 -3.92 -10.13
N ASP A 366 -3.75 -4.20 -10.64
CA ASP A 366 -4.06 -4.01 -12.04
C ASP A 366 -4.10 -2.51 -12.39
N THR A 367 -3.17 -2.04 -13.23
CA THR A 367 -3.07 -0.63 -13.62
C THR A 367 -4.00 -0.23 -14.75
N ASP A 368 -4.75 -1.18 -15.32
CA ASP A 368 -5.66 -0.93 -16.43
C ASP A 368 -6.86 -0.06 -16.01
N VAL A 369 -7.14 0.02 -14.71
CA VAL A 369 -8.13 0.96 -14.14
C VAL A 369 -7.43 2.21 -13.59
N PRO A 370 -7.60 3.39 -14.22
CA PRO A 370 -6.97 4.60 -13.74
C PRO A 370 -7.45 4.95 -12.32
N GLY A 371 -6.50 5.16 -11.41
CA GLY A 371 -6.77 5.50 -10.01
C GLY A 371 -6.69 4.35 -9.02
N PHE A 372 -6.53 3.09 -9.48
CA PHE A 372 -6.38 1.91 -8.62
C PHE A 372 -4.94 1.33 -8.56
N GLY A 373 -3.97 2.00 -9.18
CA GLY A 373 -2.55 1.63 -9.11
C GLY A 373 -1.78 2.26 -7.94
N VAL A 374 -0.67 1.62 -7.54
CA VAL A 374 0.29 2.21 -6.60
C VAL A 374 1.29 3.07 -7.36
N PRO A 375 1.60 4.31 -6.90
CA PRO A 375 2.59 5.15 -7.55
C PRO A 375 3.95 4.45 -7.64
N GLY A 376 4.54 4.39 -8.85
CA GLY A 376 5.85 3.75 -9.05
C GLY A 376 6.97 4.36 -8.18
N GLN A 377 6.85 5.63 -7.82
CA GLN A 377 7.75 6.30 -6.88
C GLN A 377 7.71 5.69 -5.48
N LEU A 378 6.53 5.27 -5.00
CA LEU A 378 6.39 4.60 -3.71
C LEU A 378 7.03 3.21 -3.75
N ILE A 379 6.79 2.46 -4.84
CA ILE A 379 7.41 1.14 -5.04
C ILE A 379 8.94 1.26 -5.06
N LEU A 380 9.47 2.20 -5.86
CA LEU A 380 10.90 2.47 -5.92
C LEU A 380 11.46 2.89 -4.56
N GLY A 381 10.79 3.81 -3.86
CA GLY A 381 11.19 4.29 -2.54
C GLY A 381 11.30 3.15 -1.52
N ILE A 382 10.31 2.26 -1.48
CA ILE A 382 10.32 1.09 -0.59
C ILE A 382 11.39 0.09 -1.01
N GLY A 383 11.54 -0.18 -2.31
CA GLY A 383 12.57 -1.08 -2.83
C GLY A 383 13.98 -0.60 -2.46
N VAL A 384 14.26 0.69 -2.68
CA VAL A 384 15.54 1.32 -2.30
C VAL A 384 15.74 1.30 -0.79
N ALA A 385 14.72 1.68 0.00
CA ALA A 385 14.82 1.65 1.46
C ALA A 385 15.08 0.24 2.00
N SER A 386 14.44 -0.77 1.41
CA SER A 386 14.63 -2.19 1.76
C SER A 386 16.03 -2.66 1.39
N ALA A 387 16.53 -2.31 0.20
CA ALA A 387 17.88 -2.63 -0.26
C ALA A 387 18.96 -1.98 0.62
N LEU A 388 18.82 -0.69 0.95
CA LEU A 388 19.75 0.04 1.81
C LEU A 388 19.75 -0.50 3.24
N SER A 389 18.58 -0.80 3.79
CA SER A 389 18.45 -1.39 5.12
C SER A 389 19.13 -2.76 5.18
N PHE A 390 18.92 -3.58 4.15
CA PHE A 390 19.59 -4.87 4.00
C PHE A 390 21.11 -4.73 3.90
N MET A 391 21.60 -3.87 3.00
CA MET A 391 23.04 -3.64 2.79
C MET A 391 23.72 -3.07 4.05
N GLY A 392 23.06 -2.14 4.74
CA GLY A 392 23.54 -1.59 6.02
C GLY A 392 23.66 -2.67 7.10
N LEU A 393 22.72 -3.61 7.14
CA LEU A 393 22.75 -4.71 8.11
C LEU A 393 23.86 -5.73 7.81
N VAL A 394 24.02 -6.12 6.55
CA VAL A 394 25.13 -6.97 6.10
C VAL A 394 26.47 -6.31 6.42
N TRP A 395 26.60 -5.01 6.18
CA TRP A 395 27.79 -4.24 6.54
C TRP A 395 28.05 -4.22 8.04
N LEU A 396 27.02 -4.01 8.88
CA LEU A 396 27.15 -4.06 10.34
C LEU A 396 27.57 -5.45 10.84
N MET A 397 27.00 -6.52 10.26
CA MET A 397 27.36 -7.90 10.60
C MET A 397 28.80 -8.20 10.19
N ALA A 398 29.20 -7.85 8.96
CA ALA A 398 30.57 -7.99 8.48
C ALA A 398 31.56 -7.26 9.37
N ARG A 399 31.25 -6.01 9.75
CA ARG A 399 32.05 -5.18 10.67
C ARG A 399 32.12 -5.75 12.08
N SER A 400 31.05 -6.40 12.55
CA SER A 400 31.04 -7.04 13.87
C SER A 400 31.98 -8.25 13.94
N ARG A 401 32.09 -9.01 12.83
CA ARG A 401 33.02 -10.13 12.71
C ARG A 401 34.49 -9.69 12.56
N SER A 402 34.74 -8.44 12.15
CA SER A 402 36.09 -7.88 12.05
C SER A 402 36.61 -7.27 13.37
N ARG A 403 35.85 -7.35 14.47
CA ARG A 403 36.40 -7.03 15.80
C ARG A 403 37.35 -8.15 16.20
N PRO A 404 38.66 -7.89 16.37
CA PRO A 404 39.59 -8.93 16.79
C PRO A 404 39.10 -9.48 18.14
N VAL A 405 38.94 -10.80 18.22
CA VAL A 405 38.67 -11.57 19.47
C VAL A 405 39.91 -11.55 20.40
N SER A 406 40.84 -10.63 20.16
CA SER A 406 42.15 -10.56 20.80
C SER A 406 42.16 -9.53 21.92
N ALA A 407 41.25 -9.67 22.88
CA ALA A 407 41.28 -8.88 24.13
C ALA A 407 41.63 -9.71 25.37
N SER A 408 41.88 -11.03 25.26
CA SER A 408 42.39 -11.85 26.38
C SER A 408 43.88 -12.18 26.25
N ALA A 409 44.39 -12.43 25.04
CA ALA A 409 45.80 -12.83 24.83
C ALA A 409 46.80 -11.70 25.14
N GLY A 410 46.48 -10.45 24.77
CA GLY A 410 47.38 -9.30 24.98
C GLY A 410 47.40 -8.77 26.42
N THR A 411 46.48 -9.18 27.28
CA THR A 411 46.38 -8.67 28.66
C THR A 411 47.02 -9.59 29.69
N MET A 412 47.43 -10.80 29.31
CA MET A 412 48.05 -11.76 30.25
C MET A 412 49.55 -11.59 30.40
N ILE A 413 50.24 -11.03 29.39
CA ILE A 413 51.67 -10.73 29.44
C ILE A 413 51.93 -9.65 30.50
N GLY A 414 52.86 -9.93 31.42
CA GLY A 414 53.22 -9.06 32.54
C GLY A 414 52.41 -9.27 33.82
N GLN A 415 51.35 -10.11 33.81
CA GLN A 415 50.56 -10.39 35.01
C GLN A 415 51.23 -11.38 35.97
N ARG A 416 50.84 -11.28 37.24
CA ARG A 416 51.28 -12.20 38.31
C ARG A 416 50.44 -13.47 38.30
N ALA A 417 51.13 -14.59 38.27
CA ALA A 417 50.61 -15.94 38.38
C ALA A 417 51.06 -16.56 39.72
N ILE A 418 50.28 -17.49 40.27
CA ILE A 418 50.66 -18.27 41.46
C ILE A 418 50.77 -19.74 41.06
N ALA A 419 51.91 -20.36 41.34
CA ALA A 419 52.12 -21.78 41.10
C ALA A 419 51.16 -22.64 41.95
N MET A 420 50.45 -23.58 41.33
CA MET A 420 49.52 -24.46 42.05
C MET A 420 50.18 -25.75 42.55
N GLU A 421 51.32 -26.10 41.98
CA GLU A 421 52.09 -27.31 42.27
C GLU A 421 53.60 -27.02 42.14
N ASN A 422 54.43 -27.97 42.57
CA ASN A 422 55.86 -27.92 42.33
C ASN A 422 56.12 -28.47 40.93
N PHE A 423 56.79 -27.72 40.05
CA PHE A 423 57.10 -28.19 38.71
C PHE A 423 58.43 -27.64 38.18
N VAL A 424 59.03 -28.38 37.25
CA VAL A 424 60.17 -27.99 36.41
C VAL A 424 59.77 -28.34 34.98
N GLY A 425 59.88 -27.40 34.04
CA GLY A 425 59.25 -27.53 32.74
C GLY A 425 57.78 -27.14 32.82
N ARG A 426 56.84 -28.11 32.79
CA ARG A 426 55.40 -27.82 32.70
C ARG A 426 54.65 -28.04 34.01
N GLY A 427 53.73 -27.14 34.32
CA GLY A 427 52.82 -27.26 35.45
C GLY A 427 51.65 -26.28 35.37
N HIS A 428 50.84 -26.21 36.41
CA HIS A 428 49.66 -25.35 36.46
C HIS A 428 49.87 -24.11 37.33
N VAL A 429 49.40 -22.98 36.82
CA VAL A 429 49.43 -21.69 37.52
C VAL A 429 48.05 -21.06 37.55
N ARG A 430 47.79 -20.24 38.57
CA ARG A 430 46.54 -19.49 38.71
C ARG A 430 46.75 -18.02 38.40
N ILE A 431 45.97 -17.47 37.47
CA ILE A 431 45.94 -16.04 37.14
C ILE A 431 44.49 -15.56 37.26
N ARG A 432 44.24 -14.53 38.08
CA ARG A 432 42.91 -13.90 38.25
C ARG A 432 41.75 -14.88 38.54
N GLY A 433 42.05 -16.04 39.13
CA GLY A 433 41.06 -17.07 39.46
C GLY A 433 40.94 -18.20 38.44
N GLU A 434 41.58 -18.09 37.27
CA GLU A 434 41.62 -19.14 36.24
C GLU A 434 42.89 -19.98 36.35
N VAL A 435 42.79 -21.28 36.04
CA VAL A 435 43.93 -22.21 36.03
C VAL A 435 44.43 -22.37 34.60
N TRP A 436 45.72 -22.10 34.40
CA TRP A 436 46.38 -22.13 33.11
C TRP A 436 47.58 -23.06 33.15
N GLN A 437 47.87 -23.69 32.01
CA GLN A 437 49.10 -24.47 31.83
C GLN A 437 50.26 -23.51 31.58
N ALA A 438 51.35 -23.70 32.31
CA ALA A 438 52.53 -22.86 32.20
C ALA A 438 53.81 -23.69 32.06
N GLU A 439 54.80 -23.09 31.42
CA GLU A 439 56.14 -23.65 31.23
C GLU A 439 57.19 -22.71 31.84
N CYS A 440 58.09 -23.29 32.64
CA CYS A 440 59.17 -22.60 33.31
C CYS A 440 60.41 -23.49 33.35
N ASP A 441 61.55 -22.99 32.85
CA ASP A 441 62.82 -23.73 32.85
C ASP A 441 63.48 -23.80 34.24
N LEU A 442 62.98 -23.01 35.20
CA LEU A 442 63.48 -22.96 36.57
C LEU A 442 62.57 -23.79 37.51
N PRO A 443 63.11 -24.37 38.60
CA PRO A 443 62.30 -25.05 39.59
C PRO A 443 61.32 -24.09 40.27
N VAL A 444 60.03 -24.38 40.12
CA VAL A 444 58.93 -23.63 40.73
C VAL A 444 58.37 -24.41 41.91
N THR A 445 58.11 -23.71 43.01
CA THR A 445 57.45 -24.27 44.21
C THR A 445 55.99 -23.81 44.30
N ARG A 446 55.13 -24.67 44.84
CA ARG A 446 53.71 -24.42 45.06
C ARG A 446 53.52 -23.17 45.91
N GLY A 447 52.71 -22.23 45.44
CA GLY A 447 52.45 -20.94 46.07
C GLY A 447 53.41 -19.81 45.65
N GLN A 448 54.43 -20.11 44.84
CA GLN A 448 55.38 -19.10 44.37
C GLN A 448 54.74 -18.15 43.36
N ALA A 449 55.08 -16.85 43.47
CA ALA A 449 54.67 -15.83 42.54
C ALA A 449 55.54 -15.83 41.29
N LEU A 450 54.90 -15.88 40.13
CA LEU A 450 55.50 -15.94 38.81
C LEU A 450 55.02 -14.76 37.97
N GLN A 451 55.80 -14.35 36.96
CA GLN A 451 55.39 -13.34 35.99
C GLN A 451 55.27 -13.97 34.61
N VAL A 452 54.16 -13.71 33.91
CA VAL A 452 53.96 -14.16 32.53
C VAL A 452 54.80 -13.31 31.58
N GLN A 453 55.68 -13.94 30.80
CA GLN A 453 56.49 -13.27 29.78
C GLN A 453 55.92 -13.41 28.37
N ALA A 454 55.35 -14.57 28.05
CA ALA A 454 54.78 -14.84 26.74
C ALA A 454 53.60 -15.80 26.87
N LEU A 455 52.73 -15.77 25.85
CA LEU A 455 51.61 -16.69 25.69
C LEU A 455 51.74 -17.30 24.30
N ASP A 456 52.04 -18.60 24.24
CA ASP A 456 52.05 -19.39 23.01
C ASP A 456 50.83 -20.32 22.98
N GLY A 457 49.79 -19.88 22.26
CA GLY A 457 48.51 -20.56 22.21
C GLY A 457 47.79 -20.56 23.56
N LEU A 458 47.77 -21.72 24.24
CA LEU A 458 47.19 -21.92 25.58
C LEU A 458 48.28 -22.14 26.66
N LEU A 459 49.56 -22.06 26.29
CA LEU A 459 50.69 -22.28 27.19
C LEU A 459 51.31 -20.94 27.59
N LEU A 460 51.44 -20.71 28.90
CA LEU A 460 52.06 -19.50 29.45
C LEU A 460 53.54 -19.74 29.75
N HIS A 461 54.43 -18.93 29.19
CA HIS A 461 55.83 -18.91 29.62
C HIS A 461 55.96 -18.00 30.83
N VAL A 462 56.39 -18.56 31.96
CA VAL A 462 56.42 -17.89 33.25
C VAL A 462 57.81 -17.93 33.88
N ILE A 463 58.20 -16.86 34.57
CA ILE A 463 59.49 -16.78 35.29
C ILE A 463 59.24 -16.45 36.76
N PRO A 464 59.98 -17.05 37.72
CA PRO A 464 59.97 -16.66 39.13
C PRO A 464 60.28 -15.18 39.32
N ILE A 465 59.41 -14.50 40.08
CA ILE A 465 59.71 -13.15 40.55
C ILE A 465 60.68 -13.31 41.73
N GLY A 466 61.97 -13.07 41.50
CA GLY A 466 62.97 -12.99 42.56
C GLY A 466 62.69 -11.83 43.52
N PRO A 467 63.19 -11.85 44.77
CA PRO A 467 62.97 -10.75 45.70
C PRO A 467 63.78 -9.53 45.25
N VAL A 468 63.12 -8.55 44.62
CA VAL A 468 63.70 -7.23 44.34
C VAL A 468 62.81 -6.16 44.95
N ASP A 469 63.34 -5.54 46.01
CA ASP A 469 63.05 -4.19 46.53
C ASP A 469 61.60 -3.74 46.74
N ALA A 470 61.07 -4.07 47.91
CA ALA A 470 59.94 -3.38 48.55
C ALA A 470 60.30 -1.95 49.08
N ALA A 471 61.28 -1.27 48.48
CA ALA A 471 61.86 -0.03 49.04
C ALA A 471 61.59 1.25 48.22
N ARG A 472 60.69 1.24 47.23
CA ARG A 472 60.39 2.48 46.46
C ARG A 472 58.91 2.69 46.14
N ALA A 473 58.06 2.55 47.16
CA ALA A 473 56.69 3.08 47.13
C ALA A 473 56.23 3.48 48.54
N GLY A 474 57.08 4.21 49.26
CA GLY A 474 56.75 4.79 50.56
C GLY A 474 57.16 6.25 50.60
N LYS A 475 56.35 7.15 50.01
CA LYS A 475 56.23 8.55 50.47
C LYS A 475 55.10 9.30 49.75
N LYS A 476 54.33 10.02 50.58
CA LYS A 476 53.15 10.87 50.31
C LYS A 476 51.86 10.05 50.20
N GLY A 477 50.99 9.95 51.21
CA GLY A 477 50.68 10.83 52.33
C GLY A 477 49.34 11.52 52.07
N VAL A 478 48.33 11.19 52.87
CA VAL A 478 47.07 11.95 52.98
C VAL A 478 46.84 12.19 54.48
N PRO A 479 46.76 13.44 54.95
CA PRO A 479 46.33 13.77 56.32
C PRO A 479 44.82 14.18 56.31
N PRO A 480 44.22 14.46 57.48
CA PRO A 480 42.85 14.07 57.85
C PRO A 480 41.72 14.80 57.13
#